data_AF-B8FMF2-F1
#
_entry.id   AF-B8FMF2-F1
#
_cell.length_a   1.000
_cell.length_b   1.000
_cell.length_c   1.000
_cell.angle_alpha   90.00
_cell.angle_beta   90.00
_cell.angle_gamma   90.00
#
_symmetry.space_group_name_H-M   'P 1'
#
loop_
_entity.id
_entity.type
_entity.pdbx_description
1 polymer ?
#
loop_
_entity_poly.entity_id
_entity_poly.type
_entity_poly.pdbx_seq_one_letter_code
_entity_poly.pdbx_strand_id
1 'polypeptide(L)'
;MNDIVMWAEVAAFIGGGLAMGFGAIGAAVGEGYAAANANAAISRNPEVSGDVFKTMLVGQAVAESAAIFALVVAMLLVFAKVDDTATWMTVTVFLSSGLCMGLGAIGSGIGSGFPAGAACEGTARQPAMGGRLVTNMLIGSAVCQTPAIFALVVSFILMFTNFSDRPVNPTWAAILGAGLASGLGAIGSGLGGGLVAQASCEGVARKPEAAGTLTNVMLLGQAVTQTTAIYGMLVSFILMFKAFDPAGTTLAPAMALLSAGICMGIGAIGPGVGEGFAAQSAVGWIARNENATAELTRTMLVGQAVAESTGIYALVVALVLIFVV
;
A
#
# COMPACT_ATOMS: atom_id res chain seq x y z
N MET A 1 13.42 -17.72 -32.13
CA MET A 1 12.73 -17.56 -30.83
C MET A 1 11.57 -18.52 -30.81
N ASN A 2 11.49 -19.38 -29.80
CA ASN A 2 10.25 -20.09 -29.48
C ASN A 2 9.14 -19.05 -29.21
N ASP A 3 7.91 -19.34 -29.62
CA ASP A 3 6.75 -18.44 -29.42
C ASP A 3 6.60 -18.04 -27.93
N ILE A 4 6.85 -18.98 -27.00
CA ILE A 4 6.79 -18.75 -25.55
C ILE A 4 7.85 -17.76 -25.06
N VAL A 5 9.08 -17.83 -25.59
CA VAL A 5 10.17 -16.91 -25.22
C VAL A 5 9.78 -15.49 -25.61
N MET A 6 9.22 -15.32 -26.82
CA MET A 6 8.69 -14.02 -27.27
C MET A 6 7.61 -13.49 -26.33
N TRP A 7 6.63 -14.32 -25.96
CA TRP A 7 5.56 -13.90 -25.04
C TRP A 7 6.06 -13.57 -23.64
N ALA A 8 7.08 -14.27 -23.15
CA ALA A 8 7.71 -13.97 -21.87
C ALA A 8 8.47 -12.63 -21.92
N GLU A 9 9.20 -12.33 -23.00
CA GLU A 9 9.82 -11.00 -23.21
C GLU A 9 8.76 -9.89 -23.27
N VAL A 10 7.68 -10.10 -24.01
CA VAL A 10 6.54 -9.15 -24.08
C VAL A 10 5.95 -8.92 -22.70
N ALA A 11 5.70 -9.99 -21.94
CA ALA A 11 5.20 -9.90 -20.58
C ALA A 11 6.16 -9.18 -19.62
N ALA A 12 7.47 -9.34 -19.80
CA ALA A 12 8.47 -8.63 -19.03
C ALA A 12 8.42 -7.11 -19.29
N PHE A 13 8.30 -6.70 -20.55
CA PHE A 13 8.16 -5.28 -20.90
C PHE A 13 6.85 -4.68 -20.43
N ILE A 14 5.72 -5.39 -20.61
CA ILE A 14 4.42 -4.94 -20.12
C ILE A 14 4.43 -4.88 -18.59
N GLY A 15 4.90 -5.93 -17.91
CA GLY A 15 5.01 -5.98 -16.46
C GLY A 15 5.87 -4.84 -15.91
N GLY A 16 7.02 -4.58 -16.51
CA GLY A 16 7.88 -3.46 -16.13
C GLY A 16 7.23 -2.10 -16.35
N GLY A 17 6.53 -1.92 -17.48
CA GLY A 17 5.76 -0.72 -17.76
C GLY A 17 4.61 -0.50 -16.76
N LEU A 18 3.88 -1.55 -16.39
CA LEU A 18 2.78 -1.49 -15.41
C LEU A 18 3.32 -1.19 -14.00
N ALA A 19 4.45 -1.79 -13.61
CA ALA A 19 5.10 -1.53 -12.34
C ALA A 19 5.42 -0.04 -12.20
N MET A 20 6.22 0.52 -13.12
CA MET A 20 6.62 1.92 -13.04
C MET A 20 5.45 2.88 -13.29
N GLY A 21 4.58 2.56 -14.24
CA GLY A 21 3.43 3.40 -14.61
C GLY A 21 2.49 3.63 -13.44
N PHE A 22 2.06 2.57 -12.74
CA PHE A 22 1.22 2.71 -11.54
C PHE A 22 2.01 3.21 -10.33
N GLY A 23 3.27 2.76 -10.17
CA GLY A 23 4.11 3.14 -9.03
C GLY A 23 4.45 4.62 -8.97
N ALA A 24 4.58 5.30 -10.12
CA ALA A 24 4.83 6.73 -10.18
C ALA A 24 3.65 7.59 -9.71
N ILE A 25 2.41 7.10 -9.85
CA ILE A 25 1.19 7.89 -9.55
C ILE A 25 1.18 8.29 -8.07
N GLY A 26 1.43 7.32 -7.20
CA GLY A 26 1.25 7.54 -5.76
C GLY A 26 2.24 8.54 -5.21
N ALA A 27 3.53 8.34 -5.50
CA ALA A 27 4.59 9.24 -5.05
C ALA A 27 4.36 10.66 -5.59
N ALA A 28 4.17 10.84 -6.89
CA ALA A 28 4.00 12.17 -7.49
C ALA A 28 2.82 12.96 -6.89
N VAL A 29 1.68 12.29 -6.65
CA VAL A 29 0.51 12.93 -6.02
C VAL A 29 0.80 13.30 -4.56
N GLY A 30 1.41 12.40 -3.79
CA GLY A 30 1.79 12.65 -2.39
C GLY A 30 2.82 13.77 -2.25
N GLU A 31 3.84 13.78 -3.11
CA GLU A 31 4.88 14.82 -3.13
C GLU A 31 4.34 16.18 -3.56
N GLY A 32 3.47 16.20 -4.57
CA GLY A 32 2.78 17.42 -5.01
C GLY A 32 1.89 17.99 -3.91
N TYR A 33 1.18 17.13 -3.17
CA TYR A 33 0.41 17.54 -2.00
C TYR A 33 1.31 18.15 -0.90
N ALA A 34 2.45 17.52 -0.59
CA ALA A 34 3.40 18.05 0.37
C ALA A 34 3.93 19.43 -0.06
N ALA A 35 4.29 19.58 -1.34
CA ALA A 35 4.77 20.85 -1.91
C ALA A 35 3.69 21.95 -1.88
N ALA A 36 2.43 21.62 -2.17
CA ALA A 36 1.33 22.57 -2.08
C ALA A 36 1.15 23.11 -0.64
N ASN A 37 1.22 22.24 0.36
CA ASN A 37 1.16 22.64 1.77
C ASN A 37 2.40 23.41 2.21
N ALA A 38 3.59 23.06 1.71
CA ALA A 38 4.81 23.82 1.95
C ALA A 38 4.70 25.26 1.40
N ASN A 39 4.14 25.44 0.20
CA ASN A 39 3.87 26.77 -0.35
C ASN A 39 2.91 27.58 0.52
N ALA A 40 1.82 26.96 1.00
CA ALA A 40 0.89 27.60 1.92
C ALA A 40 1.53 27.94 3.28
N ALA A 41 2.44 27.10 3.77
CA ALA A 41 3.19 27.32 5.01
C ALA A 41 4.19 28.48 4.87
N ILE A 42 4.97 28.50 3.78
CA ILE A 42 5.97 29.54 3.50
C ILE A 42 5.30 30.89 3.23
N SER A 43 4.16 30.93 2.54
CA SER A 43 3.45 32.19 2.29
C SER A 43 2.95 32.85 3.58
N ARG A 44 2.62 32.06 4.60
CA ARG A 44 2.23 32.55 5.93
C ARG A 44 3.44 33.02 6.75
N ASN A 45 4.55 32.26 6.73
CA ASN A 45 5.77 32.57 7.48
C ASN A 45 7.04 32.38 6.62
N PRO A 46 7.46 33.40 5.84
CA PRO A 46 8.63 33.29 4.95
C PRO A 46 9.97 33.11 5.68
N GLU A 47 10.06 33.59 6.93
CA GLU A 47 11.27 33.55 7.75
C GLU A 47 11.74 32.11 8.06
N VAL A 48 10.80 31.14 8.09
CA VAL A 48 11.08 29.72 8.38
C VAL A 48 11.07 28.84 7.13
N SER A 49 11.18 29.47 5.95
CA SER A 49 11.17 28.78 4.66
C SER A 49 12.21 27.68 4.55
N GLY A 50 13.42 27.89 5.09
CA GLY A 50 14.48 26.89 5.09
C GLY A 50 14.09 25.61 5.85
N ASP A 51 13.37 25.73 6.96
CA ASP A 51 12.98 24.57 7.78
C ASP A 51 11.73 23.87 7.21
N VAL A 52 10.79 24.62 6.66
CA VAL A 52 9.67 24.05 5.89
C VAL A 52 10.19 23.30 4.68
N PHE A 53 11.15 23.86 3.94
CA PHE A 53 11.74 23.23 2.77
C PHE A 53 12.46 21.91 3.12
N LYS A 54 13.25 21.88 4.20
CA LYS A 54 13.86 20.63 4.71
C LYS A 54 12.79 19.60 5.09
N THR A 55 11.74 20.02 5.79
CA THR A 55 10.64 19.13 6.20
C THR A 55 9.94 18.52 4.99
N MET A 56 9.65 19.34 3.98
CA MET A 56 9.07 18.92 2.71
C MET A 56 9.95 17.86 2.02
N LEU A 57 11.24 18.13 1.85
CA LEU A 57 12.16 17.20 1.18
C LEU A 57 12.28 15.86 1.91
N VAL A 58 12.32 15.87 3.25
CA VAL A 58 12.34 14.62 4.03
C VAL A 58 11.05 13.82 3.81
N GLY A 59 9.90 14.49 3.84
CA GLY A 59 8.61 13.84 3.60
C GLY A 59 8.46 13.29 2.18
N GLN A 60 8.89 14.05 1.17
CA GLN A 60 8.91 13.63 -0.23
C GLN A 60 9.82 12.43 -0.44
N ALA A 61 11.03 12.43 0.14
CA ALA A 61 11.94 11.29 0.05
C ALA A 61 11.34 9.99 0.63
N VAL A 62 10.50 10.09 1.67
CA VAL A 62 9.78 8.92 2.19
C VAL A 62 8.68 8.49 1.23
N ALA A 63 7.89 9.42 0.67
CA ALA A 63 6.85 9.10 -0.31
C ALA A 63 7.41 8.44 -1.58
N GLU A 64 8.57 8.91 -2.05
CA GLU A 64 9.28 8.41 -3.24
C GLU A 64 9.72 6.95 -3.11
N SER A 65 9.93 6.44 -1.90
CA SER A 65 10.37 5.05 -1.69
C SER A 65 9.44 4.01 -2.35
N ALA A 66 8.13 4.25 -2.37
CA ALA A 66 7.17 3.38 -3.04
C ALA A 66 7.39 3.33 -4.56
N ALA A 67 7.70 4.48 -5.19
CA ALA A 67 8.03 4.56 -6.61
C ALA A 67 9.39 3.92 -6.89
N ILE A 68 10.37 4.04 -5.99
CA ILE A 68 11.66 3.35 -6.11
C ILE A 68 11.47 1.83 -6.08
N PHE A 69 10.60 1.30 -5.21
CA PHE A 69 10.29 -0.14 -5.21
C PHE A 69 9.70 -0.61 -6.54
N ALA A 70 8.77 0.17 -7.11
CA ALA A 70 8.22 -0.07 -8.43
C ALA A 70 9.26 0.02 -9.55
N LEU A 71 10.17 1.00 -9.48
CA LEU A 71 11.30 1.15 -10.40
C LEU A 71 12.23 -0.06 -10.35
N VAL A 72 12.56 -0.55 -9.15
CA VAL A 72 13.41 -1.75 -9.00
C VAL A 72 12.77 -2.95 -9.67
N VAL A 73 11.48 -3.22 -9.42
CA VAL A 73 10.75 -4.31 -10.08
C VAL A 73 10.70 -4.10 -11.59
N ALA A 74 10.44 -2.88 -12.05
CA ALA A 74 10.41 -2.56 -13.47
C ALA A 74 11.75 -2.85 -14.15
N MET A 75 12.86 -2.43 -13.54
CA MET A 75 14.20 -2.67 -14.07
C MET A 75 14.56 -4.15 -14.07
N LEU A 76 14.18 -4.89 -13.02
CA LEU A 76 14.40 -6.34 -12.97
C LEU A 76 13.62 -7.07 -14.07
N LEU A 77 12.40 -6.63 -14.40
CA LEU A 77 11.60 -7.20 -15.48
C LEU A 77 12.15 -6.80 -16.86
N VAL A 78 12.43 -5.52 -17.11
CA VAL A 78 12.91 -5.03 -18.42
C VAL A 78 14.25 -5.66 -18.81
N PHE A 79 15.13 -5.92 -17.85
CA PHE A 79 16.42 -6.54 -18.08
C PHE A 79 16.44 -8.05 -17.74
N ALA A 80 15.27 -8.66 -17.54
CA ALA A 80 15.17 -10.10 -17.32
C ALA A 80 15.67 -10.86 -18.55
N LYS A 81 16.61 -11.77 -18.35
CA LYS A 81 17.03 -12.71 -19.40
C LYS A 81 16.02 -13.84 -19.49
N VAL A 82 15.40 -13.97 -20.67
CA VAL A 82 14.45 -15.04 -20.96
C VAL A 82 15.17 -16.10 -21.78
N ASP A 83 15.44 -17.24 -21.16
CA ASP A 83 16.08 -18.37 -21.81
C ASP A 83 15.04 -19.30 -22.48
N ASP A 84 15.50 -20.25 -23.31
CA ASP A 84 14.63 -21.22 -24.00
C ASP A 84 13.87 -22.18 -23.05
N THR A 85 14.13 -22.11 -21.74
CA THR A 85 13.40 -22.83 -20.67
C THR A 85 12.13 -22.11 -20.23
N ALA A 86 11.83 -20.93 -20.79
CA ALA A 86 10.63 -20.17 -20.46
C ALA A 86 9.35 -20.98 -20.66
N THR A 87 8.43 -20.85 -19.70
CA THR A 87 7.12 -21.52 -19.74
C THR A 87 6.00 -20.48 -19.78
N TRP A 88 4.77 -20.92 -20.05
CA TRP A 88 3.58 -20.06 -19.92
C TRP A 88 3.43 -19.48 -18.50
N MET A 89 4.00 -20.11 -17.48
CA MET A 89 4.03 -19.55 -16.12
C MET A 89 4.90 -18.30 -16.06
N THR A 90 6.07 -18.31 -16.70
CA THR A 90 6.99 -17.17 -16.75
C THR A 90 6.28 -15.91 -17.26
N VAL A 91 5.45 -16.04 -18.30
CA VAL A 91 4.61 -14.96 -18.85
C VAL A 91 3.71 -14.36 -17.76
N THR A 92 2.96 -15.20 -17.05
CA THR A 92 2.05 -14.74 -16.00
C THR A 92 2.75 -14.19 -14.77
N VAL A 93 3.91 -14.75 -14.41
CA VAL A 93 4.74 -14.27 -13.30
C VAL A 93 5.19 -12.84 -13.56
N PHE A 94 5.72 -12.55 -14.75
CA PHE A 94 6.20 -11.20 -15.08
C PHE A 94 5.08 -10.16 -15.08
N LEU A 95 3.93 -10.47 -15.68
CA LEU A 95 2.75 -9.60 -15.65
C LEU A 95 2.24 -9.38 -14.23
N SER A 96 2.09 -10.45 -13.45
CA SER A 96 1.56 -10.41 -12.09
C SER A 96 2.47 -9.63 -11.14
N SER A 97 3.79 -9.85 -11.23
CA SER A 97 4.79 -9.16 -10.40
C SER A 97 4.76 -7.66 -10.64
N GLY A 98 4.75 -7.25 -11.91
CA GLY A 98 4.69 -5.84 -12.29
C GLY A 98 3.40 -5.16 -11.82
N LEU A 99 2.24 -5.80 -12.03
CA LEU A 99 0.96 -5.31 -11.55
C LEU A 99 0.90 -5.21 -10.02
N CYS A 100 1.38 -6.24 -9.31
CA CYS A 100 1.39 -6.29 -7.85
C CYS A 100 2.14 -5.08 -7.28
N MET A 101 3.39 -4.89 -7.71
CA MET A 101 4.22 -3.80 -7.21
C MET A 101 3.66 -2.44 -7.61
N GLY A 102 3.29 -2.26 -8.88
CA GLY A 102 2.78 -0.98 -9.37
C GLY A 102 1.54 -0.51 -8.61
N LEU A 103 0.55 -1.40 -8.44
CA LEU A 103 -0.67 -1.08 -7.70
C LEU A 103 -0.41 -0.88 -6.21
N GLY A 104 0.45 -1.69 -5.60
CA GLY A 104 0.75 -1.59 -4.17
C GLY A 104 1.52 -0.32 -3.76
N ALA A 105 2.21 0.31 -4.70
CA ALA A 105 2.89 1.57 -4.49
C ALA A 105 1.94 2.79 -4.45
N ILE A 106 0.75 2.71 -5.08
CA ILE A 106 -0.17 3.85 -5.19
C ILE A 106 -0.58 4.37 -3.81
N GLY A 107 -1.12 3.49 -2.96
CA GLY A 107 -1.67 3.92 -1.68
C GLY A 107 -0.62 4.50 -0.75
N SER A 108 0.51 3.80 -0.63
CA SER A 108 1.62 4.17 0.26
C SER A 108 2.30 5.49 -0.17
N GLY A 109 2.44 5.71 -1.49
CA GLY A 109 3.00 6.95 -2.03
C GLY A 109 2.12 8.17 -1.73
N ILE A 110 0.81 8.07 -1.99
CA ILE A 110 -0.13 9.17 -1.70
C ILE A 110 -0.21 9.41 -0.19
N GLY A 111 -0.41 8.33 0.57
CA GLY A 111 -0.59 8.37 2.02
C GLY A 111 0.59 8.99 2.75
N SER A 112 1.83 8.71 2.32
CA SER A 112 3.03 9.28 2.93
C SER A 112 3.21 10.78 2.66
N GLY A 113 2.57 11.32 1.62
CA GLY A 113 2.58 12.75 1.31
C GLY A 113 1.71 13.59 2.24
N PHE A 114 0.63 13.01 2.78
CA PHE A 114 -0.28 13.69 3.70
C PHE A 114 0.38 14.17 5.01
N PRO A 115 1.07 13.33 5.79
CA PRO A 115 1.78 13.77 6.99
C PRO A 115 2.93 14.73 6.66
N ALA A 116 3.56 14.63 5.48
CA ALA A 116 4.58 15.58 5.04
C ALA A 116 3.99 16.99 4.86
N GLY A 117 2.83 17.11 4.21
CA GLY A 117 2.13 18.39 4.09
C GLY A 117 1.72 18.97 5.45
N ALA A 118 1.15 18.14 6.33
CA ALA A 118 0.79 18.57 7.69
C ALA A 118 2.00 18.96 8.54
N ALA A 119 3.13 18.27 8.39
CA ALA A 119 4.38 18.64 9.06
C ALA A 119 4.90 19.98 8.54
N CYS A 120 4.81 20.27 7.24
CA CYS A 120 5.18 21.57 6.68
C CYS A 120 4.34 22.71 7.28
N GLU A 121 3.01 22.54 7.33
CA GLU A 121 2.14 23.51 8.00
C GLU A 121 2.47 23.64 9.50
N GLY A 122 2.75 22.52 10.16
CA GLY A 122 3.10 22.48 11.58
C GLY A 122 4.39 23.22 11.88
N THR A 123 5.43 23.02 11.07
CA THR A 123 6.72 23.71 11.18
C THR A 123 6.55 25.23 11.01
N ALA A 124 5.69 25.68 10.09
CA ALA A 124 5.39 27.10 9.96
C ALA A 124 4.65 27.67 11.19
N ARG A 125 3.77 26.89 11.82
CA ARG A 125 3.05 27.32 13.05
C ARG A 125 3.93 27.31 14.29
N GLN A 126 4.79 26.29 14.43
CA GLN A 126 5.63 26.07 15.61
C GLN A 126 7.05 25.59 15.21
N PRO A 127 7.93 26.51 14.76
CA PRO A 127 9.27 26.17 14.29
C PRO A 127 10.13 25.48 15.35
N ALA A 128 9.96 25.89 16.63
CA ALA A 128 10.67 25.30 17.77
C ALA A 128 10.38 23.80 17.98
N MET A 129 9.28 23.29 17.42
CA MET A 129 8.88 21.89 17.55
C MET A 129 9.19 21.04 16.30
N GLY A 130 9.94 21.60 15.32
CA GLY A 130 10.23 20.95 14.04
C GLY A 130 10.80 19.54 14.17
N GLY A 131 11.74 19.30 15.11
CA GLY A 131 12.30 17.97 15.33
C GLY A 131 11.28 16.92 15.78
N ARG A 132 10.34 17.30 16.66
CA ARG A 132 9.26 16.40 17.11
C ARG A 132 8.24 16.15 16.00
N LEU A 133 7.92 17.17 15.21
CA LEU A 133 7.03 17.03 14.05
C LEU A 133 7.62 16.10 12.99
N VAL A 134 8.90 16.28 12.64
CA VAL A 134 9.61 15.40 11.70
C VAL A 134 9.63 13.97 12.24
N THR A 135 9.89 13.77 13.53
CA THR A 135 9.87 12.43 14.13
C THR A 135 8.49 11.78 14.01
N ASN A 136 7.42 12.51 14.34
CA ASN A 136 6.06 11.98 14.24
C ASN A 136 5.63 11.71 12.79
N MET A 137 6.01 12.59 11.87
CA MET A 137 5.84 12.41 10.42
C MET A 137 6.53 11.13 9.96
N LEU A 138 7.80 10.93 10.31
CA LEU A 138 8.57 9.75 9.93
C LEU A 138 7.96 8.46 10.47
N ILE A 139 7.52 8.45 11.73
CA ILE A 139 6.83 7.29 12.33
C ILE A 139 5.55 6.98 11.55
N GLY A 140 4.71 8.00 11.34
CA GLY A 140 3.45 7.85 10.61
C GLY A 140 3.66 7.36 9.18
N SER A 141 4.57 7.99 8.43
CA SER A 141 4.89 7.60 7.05
C SER A 141 5.56 6.23 6.96
N ALA A 142 6.40 5.83 7.92
CA ALA A 142 7.00 4.50 7.92
C ALA A 142 5.95 3.39 7.98
N VAL A 143 4.90 3.56 8.79
CA VAL A 143 3.77 2.63 8.82
C VAL A 143 2.98 2.70 7.52
N CYS A 144 2.80 3.88 6.91
CA CYS A 144 2.12 4.02 5.61
C CYS A 144 2.82 3.27 4.48
N GLN A 145 4.12 2.98 4.60
CA GLN A 145 4.90 2.28 3.59
C GLN A 145 4.81 0.74 3.66
N THR A 146 4.31 0.16 4.75
CA THR A 146 4.24 -1.30 4.88
C THR A 146 3.44 -2.01 3.77
N PRO A 147 2.33 -1.46 3.23
CA PRO A 147 1.61 -2.08 2.13
C PRO A 147 2.43 -2.19 0.84
N ALA A 148 3.20 -1.15 0.51
CA ALA A 148 4.12 -1.19 -0.63
C ALA A 148 5.22 -2.25 -0.42
N ILE A 149 5.71 -2.40 0.82
CA ILE A 149 6.66 -3.47 1.16
C ILE A 149 6.02 -4.85 0.99
N PHE A 150 4.76 -5.04 1.42
CA PHE A 150 4.06 -6.32 1.20
C PHE A 150 3.93 -6.64 -0.28
N ALA A 151 3.55 -5.66 -1.11
CA ALA A 151 3.47 -5.82 -2.56
C ALA A 151 4.84 -6.11 -3.20
N LEU A 152 5.91 -5.47 -2.73
CA LEU A 152 7.28 -5.73 -3.16
C LEU A 152 7.71 -7.16 -2.83
N VAL A 153 7.45 -7.62 -1.62
CA VAL A 153 7.77 -8.97 -1.17
C VAL A 153 7.00 -10.00 -1.99
N VAL A 154 5.71 -9.80 -2.23
CA VAL A 154 4.90 -10.68 -3.10
C VAL A 154 5.45 -10.68 -4.53
N SER A 155 5.79 -9.51 -5.09
CA SER A 155 6.42 -9.42 -6.41
C SER A 155 7.73 -10.20 -6.49
N PHE A 156 8.60 -10.09 -5.48
CA PHE A 156 9.84 -10.84 -5.43
C PHE A 156 9.62 -12.35 -5.28
N ILE A 157 8.68 -12.77 -4.43
CA ILE A 157 8.34 -14.19 -4.30
C ILE A 157 7.84 -14.74 -5.65
N LEU A 158 6.98 -14.01 -6.36
CA LEU A 158 6.51 -14.40 -7.69
C LEU A 158 7.68 -14.53 -8.67
N MET A 159 8.56 -13.53 -8.75
CA MET A 159 9.69 -13.52 -9.69
C MET A 159 10.73 -14.61 -9.42
N PHE A 160 10.99 -14.94 -8.16
CA PHE A 160 12.07 -15.83 -7.77
C PHE A 160 11.62 -17.25 -7.41
N THR A 161 10.32 -17.54 -7.43
CA THR A 161 9.79 -18.90 -7.22
C THR A 161 9.65 -19.63 -8.56
N ASN A 162 10.07 -20.90 -8.60
CA ASN A 162 9.89 -21.74 -9.78
C ASN A 162 8.48 -22.36 -9.80
N PHE A 163 7.70 -22.00 -10.82
CA PHE A 163 6.34 -22.53 -11.05
C PHE A 163 6.27 -23.50 -12.24
N SER A 164 7.39 -23.80 -12.90
CA SER A 164 7.43 -24.56 -14.16
C SER A 164 6.92 -25.99 -14.05
N ASP A 165 7.02 -26.61 -12.87
CA ASP A 165 6.57 -27.99 -12.64
C ASP A 165 5.05 -28.12 -12.43
N ARG A 166 4.34 -26.99 -12.37
CA ARG A 166 2.90 -26.96 -12.07
C ARG A 166 2.06 -26.95 -13.36
N PRO A 167 0.84 -27.50 -13.32
CA PRO A 167 -0.05 -27.45 -14.48
C PRO A 167 -0.44 -26.00 -14.80
N VAL A 168 -0.32 -25.59 -16.07
CA VAL A 168 -0.65 -24.22 -16.52
C VAL A 168 -2.03 -23.80 -16.05
N ASN A 169 -3.05 -24.61 -16.32
CA ASN A 169 -4.40 -24.45 -15.78
C ASN A 169 -4.53 -25.32 -14.50
N PRO A 170 -4.85 -24.75 -13.32
CA PRO A 170 -5.33 -23.39 -13.05
C PRO A 170 -4.29 -22.39 -12.51
N THR A 171 -3.01 -22.78 -12.44
CA THR A 171 -1.94 -22.01 -11.77
C THR A 171 -1.73 -20.61 -12.34
N TRP A 172 -1.86 -20.40 -13.65
CA TRP A 172 -1.68 -19.08 -14.28
C TRP A 172 -2.61 -18.02 -13.64
N ALA A 173 -3.84 -18.43 -13.34
CA ALA A 173 -4.87 -17.58 -12.76
C ALA A 173 -4.65 -17.34 -11.27
N ALA A 174 -4.11 -18.35 -10.57
CA ALA A 174 -3.69 -18.21 -9.18
C ALA A 174 -2.53 -17.20 -9.05
N ILE A 175 -1.54 -17.28 -9.92
CA ILE A 175 -0.38 -16.36 -9.96
C ILE A 175 -0.84 -14.93 -10.22
N LEU A 176 -1.71 -14.72 -11.21
CA LEU A 176 -2.25 -13.39 -11.51
C LEU A 176 -3.15 -12.87 -10.39
N GLY A 177 -4.02 -13.72 -9.86
CA GLY A 177 -4.88 -13.41 -8.70
C GLY A 177 -4.06 -13.04 -7.46
N ALA A 178 -2.93 -13.71 -7.23
CA ALA A 178 -2.05 -13.43 -6.11
C ALA A 178 -1.45 -12.02 -6.17
N GLY A 179 -1.00 -11.59 -7.35
CA GLY A 179 -0.49 -10.23 -7.55
C GLY A 179 -1.58 -9.18 -7.39
N LEU A 180 -2.79 -9.42 -7.92
CA LEU A 180 -3.93 -8.52 -7.79
C LEU A 180 -4.42 -8.38 -6.34
N ALA A 181 -4.45 -9.48 -5.58
CA ALA A 181 -4.88 -9.48 -4.18
C ALA A 181 -4.00 -8.57 -3.32
N SER A 182 -2.68 -8.74 -3.41
CA SER A 182 -1.74 -7.94 -2.61
C SER A 182 -1.59 -6.51 -3.16
N GLY A 183 -1.52 -6.34 -4.47
CA GLY A 183 -1.32 -5.03 -5.09
C GLY A 183 -2.50 -4.09 -4.84
N LEU A 184 -3.73 -4.53 -5.13
CA LEU A 184 -4.93 -3.70 -4.90
C LEU A 184 -5.22 -3.53 -3.40
N GLY A 185 -5.02 -4.58 -2.60
CA GLY A 185 -5.26 -4.52 -1.16
C GLY A 185 -4.33 -3.57 -0.41
N ALA A 186 -3.18 -3.23 -0.99
CA ALA A 186 -2.25 -2.25 -0.45
C ALA A 186 -2.68 -0.78 -0.67
N ILE A 187 -3.64 -0.51 -1.57
CA ILE A 187 -4.03 0.87 -1.91
C ILE A 187 -4.77 1.53 -0.74
N GLY A 188 -5.81 0.89 -0.23
CA GLY A 188 -6.68 1.48 0.79
C GLY A 188 -5.96 1.69 2.12
N SER A 189 -5.19 0.69 2.54
CA SER A 189 -4.39 0.72 3.76
C SER A 189 -3.30 1.80 3.76
N GLY A 190 -2.59 1.97 2.64
CA GLY A 190 -1.58 3.03 2.48
C GLY A 190 -2.20 4.43 2.55
N LEU A 191 -3.31 4.65 1.84
CA LEU A 191 -4.05 5.92 1.86
C LEU A 191 -4.60 6.24 3.25
N GLY A 192 -5.34 5.29 3.83
CA GLY A 192 -5.97 5.43 5.14
C GLY A 192 -4.94 5.72 6.22
N GLY A 193 -3.82 4.97 6.24
CA GLY A 193 -2.74 5.19 7.19
C GLY A 193 -2.15 6.60 7.10
N GLY A 194 -2.03 7.14 5.88
CA GLY A 194 -1.56 8.49 5.62
C GLY A 194 -2.44 9.58 6.22
N LEU A 195 -3.77 9.40 6.12
CA LEU A 195 -4.74 10.32 6.72
C LEU A 195 -4.63 10.37 8.24
N VAL A 196 -4.43 9.21 8.90
CA VAL A 196 -4.22 9.15 10.34
C VAL A 196 -2.93 9.86 10.74
N ALA A 197 -1.84 9.62 10.00
CA ALA A 197 -0.55 10.27 10.23
C ALA A 197 -0.63 11.80 10.06
N GLN A 198 -1.39 12.27 9.05
CA GLN A 198 -1.67 13.68 8.86
C GLN A 198 -2.35 14.31 10.08
N ALA A 199 -3.44 13.73 10.56
CA ALA A 199 -4.14 14.23 11.75
C ALA A 199 -3.25 14.23 13.00
N SER A 200 -2.36 13.23 13.12
CA SER A 200 -1.36 13.19 14.19
C SER A 200 -0.39 14.36 14.09
N CYS A 201 0.21 14.62 12.93
CA CYS A 201 1.11 15.77 12.74
C CYS A 201 0.41 17.11 13.00
N GLU A 202 -0.82 17.29 12.53
CA GLU A 202 -1.59 18.50 12.83
C GLU A 202 -1.91 18.62 14.33
N GLY A 203 -2.19 17.50 14.99
CA GLY A 203 -2.44 17.46 16.43
C GLY A 203 -1.21 17.84 17.24
N VAL A 204 -0.05 17.29 16.90
CA VAL A 204 1.25 17.61 17.52
C VAL A 204 1.60 19.09 17.31
N ALA A 205 1.32 19.64 16.12
CA ALA A 205 1.54 21.05 15.82
C ALA A 205 0.58 22.00 16.57
N ARG A 206 -0.55 21.50 17.07
CA ARG A 206 -1.47 22.28 17.92
C ARG A 206 -1.09 22.15 19.39
N LYS A 207 -0.73 20.94 19.83
CA LYS A 207 -0.43 20.61 21.22
C LYS A 207 0.77 19.65 21.33
N PRO A 208 2.00 20.18 21.34
CA PRO A 208 3.21 19.35 21.35
C PRO A 208 3.37 18.48 22.60
N GLU A 209 2.73 18.85 23.71
CA GLU A 209 2.74 18.07 24.96
C GLU A 209 2.01 16.74 24.78
N ALA A 210 0.97 16.71 23.93
CA ALA A 210 0.16 15.53 23.65
C ALA A 210 0.82 14.54 22.67
N ALA A 211 2.04 14.82 22.19
CA ALA A 211 2.65 14.06 21.09
C ALA A 211 2.73 12.55 21.37
N GLY A 212 3.12 12.15 22.58
CA GLY A 212 3.17 10.72 22.93
C GLY A 212 1.81 10.04 22.81
N THR A 213 0.75 10.67 23.33
CA THR A 213 -0.63 10.17 23.24
C THR A 213 -1.09 10.10 21.79
N LEU A 214 -0.83 11.15 20.99
CA LEU A 214 -1.24 11.21 19.58
C LEU A 214 -0.51 10.16 18.74
N THR A 215 0.80 9.98 18.91
CA THR A 215 1.56 8.94 18.22
C THR A 215 1.04 7.55 18.59
N ASN A 216 0.74 7.28 19.86
CA ASN A 216 0.22 5.98 20.28
C ASN A 216 -1.15 5.67 19.66
N VAL A 217 -2.07 6.64 19.65
CA VAL A 217 -3.40 6.44 19.06
C VAL A 217 -3.34 6.40 17.52
N MET A 218 -2.43 7.17 16.90
CA MET A 218 -2.14 7.06 15.47
C MET A 218 -1.68 5.64 15.11
N LEU A 219 -0.72 5.07 15.84
CA LEU A 219 -0.23 3.73 15.60
C LEU A 219 -1.32 2.67 15.79
N LEU A 220 -2.17 2.84 16.81
CA LEU A 220 -3.33 1.95 17.00
C LEU A 220 -4.31 2.03 15.83
N GLY A 221 -4.67 3.24 15.40
CA GLY A 221 -5.58 3.45 14.28
C GLY A 221 -5.01 2.90 12.97
N GLN A 222 -3.73 3.16 12.70
CA GLN A 222 -3.02 2.63 11.54
C GLN A 222 -2.90 1.09 11.60
N ALA A 223 -2.67 0.49 12.76
CA ALA A 223 -2.58 -0.97 12.89
C ALA A 223 -3.87 -1.66 12.42
N VAL A 224 -5.02 -1.06 12.70
CA VAL A 224 -6.32 -1.55 12.20
C VAL A 224 -6.45 -1.29 10.70
N THR A 225 -6.17 -0.07 10.23
CA THR A 225 -6.19 0.27 8.78
C THR A 225 -5.35 -0.66 7.89
N GLN A 226 -4.30 -1.26 8.46
CA GLN A 226 -3.38 -2.15 7.75
C GLN A 226 -3.86 -3.60 7.60
N THR A 227 -4.89 -4.05 8.32
CA THR A 227 -5.36 -5.45 8.30
C THR A 227 -5.81 -5.87 6.89
N THR A 228 -6.43 -4.97 6.15
CA THR A 228 -6.88 -5.21 4.77
C THR A 228 -5.74 -5.56 3.81
N ALA A 229 -4.57 -4.95 3.97
CA ALA A 229 -3.37 -5.31 3.21
C ALA A 229 -2.88 -6.70 3.56
N ILE A 230 -2.95 -7.06 4.86
CA ILE A 230 -2.58 -8.38 5.34
C ILE A 230 -3.53 -9.45 4.77
N TYR A 231 -4.83 -9.17 4.64
CA TYR A 231 -5.75 -10.10 3.98
C TYR A 231 -5.40 -10.32 2.50
N GLY A 232 -5.08 -9.24 1.77
CA GLY A 232 -4.62 -9.33 0.38
C GLY A 232 -3.34 -10.16 0.24
N MET A 233 -2.36 -9.92 1.11
CA MET A 233 -1.12 -10.69 1.18
C MET A 233 -1.35 -12.17 1.56
N LEU A 234 -2.25 -12.42 2.51
CA LEU A 234 -2.63 -13.78 2.92
C LEU A 234 -3.25 -14.56 1.76
N VAL A 235 -4.23 -13.96 1.06
CA VAL A 235 -4.84 -14.57 -0.13
C VAL A 235 -3.79 -14.80 -1.21
N SER A 236 -2.87 -13.85 -1.41
CA SER A 236 -1.74 -14.00 -2.33
C SER A 236 -0.88 -15.22 -2.01
N PHE A 237 -0.52 -15.41 -0.73
CA PHE A 237 0.26 -16.56 -0.28
C PHE A 237 -0.49 -17.87 -0.45
N ILE A 238 -1.78 -17.90 -0.11
CA ILE A 238 -2.61 -19.11 -0.31
C ILE A 238 -2.65 -19.47 -1.80
N LEU A 239 -2.87 -18.51 -2.69
CA LEU A 239 -2.91 -18.74 -4.14
C LEU A 239 -1.56 -19.22 -4.69
N MET A 240 -0.44 -18.65 -4.22
CA MET A 240 0.90 -19.04 -4.66
C MET A 240 1.34 -20.42 -4.17
N PHE A 241 0.91 -20.85 -2.98
CA PHE A 241 1.38 -22.09 -2.38
C PHE A 241 0.34 -23.23 -2.36
N LYS A 242 -0.88 -22.98 -2.85
CA LYS A 242 -1.87 -24.04 -3.06
C LYS A 242 -1.38 -25.04 -4.12
N ALA A 243 -1.43 -26.32 -3.76
CA ALA A 243 -1.21 -27.42 -4.70
C ALA A 243 -2.46 -27.65 -5.54
N PHE A 244 -2.26 -27.93 -6.83
CA PHE A 244 -3.33 -28.25 -7.77
C PHE A 244 -3.12 -29.68 -8.27
N ASP A 245 -4.18 -30.49 -8.20
CA ASP A 245 -4.25 -31.81 -8.82
C ASP A 245 -4.11 -31.70 -10.36
N PRO A 246 -3.88 -32.81 -11.09
CA PRO A 246 -3.40 -32.78 -12.48
C PRO A 246 -4.26 -31.93 -13.41
N ALA A 247 -3.62 -31.36 -14.44
CA ALA A 247 -4.18 -30.38 -15.37
C ALA A 247 -5.64 -30.68 -15.77
N GLY A 248 -6.56 -29.85 -15.27
CA GLY A 248 -7.94 -29.84 -15.73
C GLY A 248 -8.09 -29.07 -17.04
N THR A 249 -8.95 -29.54 -17.94
CA THR A 249 -9.35 -28.80 -19.15
C THR A 249 -10.42 -27.74 -18.86
N THR A 250 -10.96 -27.71 -17.65
CA THR A 250 -12.02 -26.79 -17.24
C THR A 250 -11.43 -25.43 -16.90
N LEU A 251 -12.06 -24.37 -17.42
CA LEU A 251 -11.64 -22.98 -17.15
C LEU A 251 -12.18 -22.47 -15.80
N ALA A 252 -13.24 -23.11 -15.27
CA ALA A 252 -13.92 -22.67 -14.06
C ALA A 252 -13.00 -22.57 -12.82
N PRO A 253 -12.13 -23.56 -12.51
CA PRO A 253 -11.21 -23.45 -11.37
C PRO A 253 -10.21 -22.30 -11.51
N ALA A 254 -9.64 -22.09 -12.71
CA ALA A 254 -8.76 -20.95 -12.96
C ALA A 254 -9.48 -19.62 -12.71
N MET A 255 -10.67 -19.44 -13.27
CA MET A 255 -11.42 -18.19 -13.09
C MET A 255 -11.84 -17.96 -11.65
N ALA A 256 -12.12 -19.01 -10.88
CA ALA A 256 -12.40 -18.89 -9.45
C ALA A 256 -11.17 -18.36 -8.69
N LEU A 257 -9.97 -18.88 -8.96
CA LEU A 257 -8.73 -18.42 -8.30
C LEU A 257 -8.36 -16.98 -8.67
N LEU A 258 -8.53 -16.59 -9.93
CA LEU A 258 -8.35 -15.20 -10.35
C LEU A 258 -9.38 -14.29 -9.68
N SER A 259 -10.65 -14.72 -9.63
CA SER A 259 -11.74 -13.98 -8.99
C SER A 259 -11.53 -13.83 -7.49
N ALA A 260 -10.94 -14.82 -6.81
CA ALA A 260 -10.58 -14.74 -5.40
C ALA A 260 -9.59 -13.59 -5.16
N GLY A 261 -8.56 -13.49 -6.00
CA GLY A 261 -7.57 -12.42 -5.90
C GLY A 261 -8.17 -11.03 -6.18
N ILE A 262 -9.00 -10.91 -7.21
CA ILE A 262 -9.71 -9.66 -7.54
C ILE A 262 -10.66 -9.24 -6.41
N CYS A 263 -11.46 -10.18 -5.90
CA CYS A 263 -12.43 -9.94 -4.83
C CYS A 263 -11.74 -9.40 -3.57
N MET A 264 -10.68 -10.07 -3.11
CA MET A 264 -9.93 -9.62 -1.94
C MET A 264 -9.22 -8.29 -2.22
N GLY A 265 -8.55 -8.15 -3.36
CA GLY A 265 -7.80 -6.94 -3.70
C GLY A 265 -8.67 -5.69 -3.75
N ILE A 266 -9.80 -5.74 -4.48
CA ILE A 266 -10.73 -4.60 -4.55
C ILE A 266 -11.47 -4.41 -3.22
N GLY A 267 -11.90 -5.51 -2.58
CA GLY A 267 -12.63 -5.48 -1.32
C GLY A 267 -11.84 -4.88 -0.15
N ALA A 268 -10.51 -4.91 -0.21
CA ALA A 268 -9.62 -4.31 0.78
C ALA A 268 -9.49 -2.77 0.68
N ILE A 269 -9.80 -2.16 -0.47
CA ILE A 269 -9.60 -0.71 -0.67
C ILE A 269 -10.53 0.10 0.24
N GLY A 270 -11.82 -0.25 0.25
CA GLY A 270 -12.87 0.47 0.98
C GLY A 270 -12.63 0.52 2.49
N PRO A 271 -12.48 -0.63 3.18
CA PRO A 271 -12.24 -0.64 4.62
C PRO A 271 -10.94 0.07 5.00
N GLY A 272 -9.84 -0.13 4.27
CA GLY A 272 -8.57 0.56 4.56
C GLY A 272 -8.73 2.10 4.56
N VAL A 273 -9.44 2.67 3.58
CA VAL A 273 -9.71 4.12 3.57
C VAL A 273 -10.69 4.52 4.67
N GLY A 274 -11.79 3.77 4.85
CA GLY A 274 -12.84 4.07 5.82
C GLY A 274 -12.35 4.02 7.27
N GLU A 275 -11.52 3.04 7.61
CA GLU A 275 -10.86 2.94 8.90
C GLU A 275 -9.88 4.08 9.13
N GLY A 276 -9.19 4.51 8.06
CA GLY A 276 -8.36 5.71 8.05
C GLY A 276 -9.16 6.96 8.44
N PHE A 277 -10.38 7.15 7.92
CA PHE A 277 -11.24 8.28 8.30
C PHE A 277 -11.64 8.25 9.78
N ALA A 278 -12.02 7.08 10.30
CA ALA A 278 -12.38 6.93 11.71
C ALA A 278 -11.19 7.27 12.62
N ALA A 279 -10.01 6.76 12.31
CA ALA A 279 -8.79 7.03 13.07
C ALA A 279 -8.29 8.46 12.92
N GLN A 280 -8.33 9.04 11.71
CA GLN A 280 -8.01 10.44 11.45
C GLN A 280 -8.86 11.37 12.34
N SER A 281 -10.17 11.14 12.38
CA SER A 281 -11.09 11.92 13.20
C SER A 281 -10.75 11.78 14.69
N ALA A 282 -10.57 10.55 15.18
CA ALA A 282 -10.25 10.30 16.58
C ALA A 282 -8.95 10.98 17.01
N VAL A 283 -7.85 10.80 16.26
CA VAL A 283 -6.56 11.44 16.53
C VAL A 283 -6.69 12.97 16.51
N GLY A 284 -7.41 13.51 15.52
CA GLY A 284 -7.64 14.96 15.42
C GLY A 284 -8.42 15.55 16.60
N TRP A 285 -9.39 14.83 17.16
CA TRP A 285 -10.17 15.28 18.32
C TRP A 285 -9.46 15.07 19.65
N ILE A 286 -8.66 14.01 19.79
CA ILE A 286 -7.82 13.79 20.98
C ILE A 286 -6.83 14.94 21.17
N ALA A 287 -6.29 15.49 20.07
CA ALA A 287 -5.42 16.67 20.13
C ALA A 287 -6.11 17.91 20.70
N ARG A 288 -7.45 17.98 20.63
CA ARG A 288 -8.27 19.08 21.16
C ARG A 288 -8.79 18.81 22.57
N ASN A 289 -9.04 17.54 22.92
CA ASN A 289 -9.57 17.13 24.22
C ASN A 289 -8.97 15.79 24.69
N GLU A 290 -7.82 15.85 25.35
CA GLU A 290 -7.12 14.66 25.86
C GLU A 290 -7.90 13.92 26.95
N ASN A 291 -8.77 14.59 27.70
CA ASN A 291 -9.57 13.95 28.74
C ASN A 291 -10.56 12.93 28.15
N ALA A 292 -10.93 13.09 26.89
CA ALA A 292 -11.84 12.18 26.16
C ALA A 292 -11.09 11.07 25.41
N THR A 293 -9.77 10.88 25.60
CA THR A 293 -8.96 9.92 24.83
C THR A 293 -9.56 8.52 24.84
N ALA A 294 -9.90 7.98 26.01
CA ALA A 294 -10.45 6.63 26.11
C ALA A 294 -11.76 6.45 25.33
N GLU A 295 -12.65 7.45 25.38
CA GLU A 295 -13.94 7.42 24.71
C GLU A 295 -13.80 7.57 23.19
N LEU A 296 -12.93 8.46 22.74
CA LEU A 296 -12.62 8.67 21.33
C LEU A 296 -11.95 7.45 20.72
N THR A 297 -10.97 6.85 21.40
CA THR A 297 -10.32 5.61 20.95
C THR A 297 -11.31 4.45 20.91
N ARG A 298 -12.20 4.32 21.89
CA ARG A 298 -13.25 3.28 21.86
C ARG A 298 -14.18 3.48 20.66
N THR A 299 -14.64 4.70 20.42
CA THR A 299 -15.53 5.02 19.30
C THR A 299 -14.85 4.75 17.96
N MET A 300 -13.56 5.11 17.84
CA MET A 300 -12.72 4.78 16.69
C MET A 300 -12.71 3.28 16.42
N LEU A 301 -12.33 2.46 17.42
CA LEU A 301 -12.20 1.02 17.24
C LEU A 301 -13.53 0.34 16.89
N VAL A 302 -14.64 0.78 17.48
CA VAL A 302 -15.97 0.27 17.14
C VAL A 302 -16.34 0.64 15.70
N GLY A 303 -16.08 1.90 15.30
CA GLY A 303 -16.32 2.35 13.92
C GLY A 303 -15.47 1.61 12.89
N GLN A 304 -14.19 1.40 13.19
CA GLN A 304 -13.27 0.62 12.36
C GLN A 304 -13.75 -0.83 12.23
N ALA A 305 -14.12 -1.49 13.35
CA ALA A 305 -14.64 -2.86 13.31
C ALA A 305 -15.90 -3.02 12.44
N VAL A 306 -16.78 -2.00 12.40
CA VAL A 306 -17.95 -2.02 11.52
C VAL A 306 -17.55 -1.84 10.06
N ALA A 307 -16.64 -0.90 9.75
CA ALA A 307 -16.13 -0.67 8.40
C ALA A 307 -15.41 -1.92 7.84
N GLU A 308 -14.67 -2.61 8.70
CA GLU A 308 -13.89 -3.82 8.38
C GLU A 308 -14.74 -5.00 7.89
N SER A 309 -16.03 -5.04 8.27
CA SER A 309 -16.93 -6.15 7.92
C SER A 309 -16.97 -6.44 6.41
N THR A 310 -16.91 -5.39 5.56
CA THR A 310 -16.90 -5.57 4.10
C THR A 310 -15.60 -6.18 3.58
N GLY A 311 -14.46 -5.90 4.23
CA GLY A 311 -13.19 -6.56 3.98
C GLY A 311 -13.22 -8.04 4.38
N ILE A 312 -13.86 -8.36 5.51
CA ILE A 312 -14.08 -9.75 5.93
C ILE A 312 -15.00 -10.49 4.97
N TYR A 313 -16.07 -9.86 4.46
CA TYR A 313 -16.93 -10.49 3.45
C TYR A 313 -16.15 -10.81 2.17
N ALA A 314 -15.31 -9.89 1.69
CA ALA A 314 -14.43 -10.14 0.55
C ALA A 314 -13.44 -11.28 0.81
N LEU A 315 -12.84 -11.33 2.00
CA LEU A 315 -11.96 -12.42 2.42
C LEU A 315 -12.70 -13.77 2.42
N VAL A 316 -13.88 -13.83 3.02
CA VAL A 316 -14.70 -15.05 3.06
C VAL A 316 -15.04 -15.54 1.66
N VAL A 317 -15.48 -14.65 0.77
CA VAL A 317 -15.78 -15.01 -0.62
C VAL A 317 -14.53 -15.49 -1.35
N ALA A 318 -13.39 -14.83 -1.17
CA ALA A 318 -12.11 -15.26 -1.75
C ALA A 318 -11.72 -16.66 -1.25
N LEU A 319 -11.84 -16.94 0.05
CA LEU A 319 -11.54 -18.25 0.62
C LEU A 319 -12.49 -19.33 0.10
N VAL A 320 -13.79 -19.03 -0.04
CA VAL A 320 -14.76 -19.95 -0.65
C VAL A 320 -14.35 -20.26 -2.10
N LEU A 321 -13.99 -19.26 -2.89
CA LEU A 321 -13.52 -19.46 -4.26
C LEU A 321 -12.22 -20.28 -4.35
N ILE A 322 -11.37 -20.24 -3.32
CA ILE A 322 -10.10 -20.97 -3.27
C ILE A 322 -10.26 -22.43 -2.83
N PHE A 323 -11.18 -22.70 -1.89
CA PHE A 323 -11.27 -24.01 -1.23
C PHE A 323 -12.49 -24.84 -1.63
N VAL A 324 -13.55 -24.22 -2.15
CA VAL A 324 -14.79 -24.91 -2.51
C VAL A 324 -14.87 -25.23 -4.00
N VAL A 325 -14.09 -24.52 -4.84
CA VAL A 325 -13.93 -24.77 -6.28
C VAL A 325 -12.68 -25.59 -6.53
#